data_AF-A0A967SVW5-F1
#
_entry.id   AF-A0A967SVW5-F1
#
_cell.length_a   1.000
_cell.length_b   1.000
_cell.length_c   1.000
_cell.angle_alpha   90.00
_cell.angle_beta   90.00
_cell.angle_gamma   90.00
#
_symmetry.space_group_name_H-M   'P 1'
#
loop_
_entity.id
_entity.type
_entity.pdbx_description
1 polymer ?
#
loop_
_entity_poly.entity_id
_entity_poly.type
_entity_poly.pdbx_seq_one_letter_code
_entity_poly.pdbx_strand_id
1 'polypeptide(L)' 'LDGLLFTYEDPESLAQAILYLLGHPQERAKMGNAGLKKVMENYTWEIVADRIRDVYTKVINLKNDFD' A
#
# COMPACT_ATOMS: atom_id res chain seq x y z
N LEU A 1 -3.21 -4.09 11.26
CA LEU A 1 -3.02 -5.07 10.17
C LEU A 1 -4.00 -4.69 9.06
N ASP A 2 -3.51 -4.57 7.83
CA ASP A 2 -4.23 -4.18 6.61
C ASP A 2 -4.49 -5.38 5.67
N GLY A 3 -4.12 -6.59 6.11
CA GLY A 3 -4.30 -7.85 5.39
C GLY A 3 -3.58 -8.99 6.10
N LEU A 4 -3.52 -10.14 5.43
CA LEU A 4 -2.76 -11.33 5.84
C LEU A 4 -1.78 -11.72 4.75
N LEU A 5 -0.59 -12.16 5.15
CA LEU A 5 0.38 -12.77 4.26
C LEU A 5 0.22 -14.30 4.32
N PHE A 6 0.57 -14.95 3.22
CA PHE A 6 0.63 -16.40 3.10
C PHE A 6 1.99 -16.79 2.50
N THR A 7 2.36 -18.06 2.63
CA THR A 7 3.63 -18.56 2.08
C THR A 7 3.54 -18.66 0.56
N TYR A 8 4.53 -18.10 -0.13
CA TYR A 8 4.61 -18.18 -1.60
C TYR A 8 4.69 -19.65 -2.05
N GLU A 9 3.97 -20.00 -3.13
CA GLU A 9 3.85 -21.37 -3.66
C GLU A 9 3.26 -22.41 -2.67
N ASP A 10 2.54 -21.97 -1.64
CA ASP A 10 1.80 -22.82 -0.72
C ASP A 10 0.28 -22.57 -0.81
N PRO A 11 -0.46 -23.40 -1.58
CA PRO A 11 -1.91 -23.26 -1.71
C PRO A 11 -2.68 -23.47 -0.40
N GLU A 12 -2.18 -24.30 0.52
CA GLU A 12 -2.85 -24.58 1.79
C GLU A 12 -2.72 -23.39 2.74
N SER A 13 -1.54 -22.75 2.77
CA SER A 13 -1.33 -21.49 3.51
C SER A 13 -2.29 -20.39 3.03
N LEU A 14 -2.47 -20.26 1.71
CA LEU A 14 -3.44 -19.32 1.14
C LEU A 14 -4.89 -19.68 1.54
N ALA A 15 -5.27 -20.95 1.41
CA ALA A 15 -6.61 -21.42 1.77
C ALA A 15 -6.91 -21.14 3.25
N GLN A 16 -5.95 -21.36 4.14
CA GLN A 16 -6.09 -21.11 5.57
C GLN A 16 -6.31 -19.62 5.87
N ALA A 17 -5.58 -18.71 5.21
CA ALA A 17 -5.77 -17.27 5.35
C ALA A 17 -7.16 -16.82 4.87
N ILE A 18 -7.65 -17.36 3.75
CA ILE A 18 -8.99 -17.06 3.23
C ILE A 18 -10.08 -17.56 4.19
N LEU A 19 -10.00 -18.82 4.62
CA LEU A 19 -10.96 -19.43 5.54
C LEU A 19 -10.99 -18.69 6.88
N TYR A 20 -9.84 -18.24 7.38
CA TYR A 20 -9.77 -17.41 8.58
C TYR A 20 -10.59 -16.13 8.43
N LEU A 21 -10.43 -15.38 7.33
CA LEU A 21 -11.17 -14.13 7.12
C LEU A 21 -12.67 -14.37 6.90
N LEU A 22 -13.05 -15.49 6.29
CA LEU A 22 -14.46 -15.90 6.18
C LEU A 22 -15.07 -16.20 7.55
N GLY A 23 -14.32 -16.84 8.44
CA GLY A 23 -14.75 -17.14 9.81
C GLY A 23 -14.74 -15.95 10.78
N HIS A 24 -14.02 -14.86 10.46
CA HIS A 24 -13.83 -13.71 11.36
C HIS A 24 -14.25 -12.39 10.68
N PRO A 25 -15.58 -12.14 10.50
CA PRO A 25 -16.07 -11.00 9.73
C PRO A 25 -15.67 -9.63 10.32
N GLN A 26 -15.54 -9.51 11.65
CA GLN A 26 -15.10 -8.26 12.29
C GLN A 26 -13.64 -7.94 11.97
N GLU A 27 -12.74 -8.93 12.09
CA GLU A 27 -11.33 -8.74 11.75
C GLU A 27 -11.15 -8.49 10.25
N ARG A 28 -11.92 -9.18 9.39
CA ARG A 28 -11.96 -8.90 7.95
C ARG A 28 -12.33 -7.45 7.65
N ALA A 29 -13.38 -6.91 8.29
CA ALA A 29 -13.81 -5.52 8.09
C ALA A 29 -12.75 -4.52 8.59
N LYS A 30 -12.16 -4.79 9.75
CA LYS A 30 -11.07 -3.98 10.34
C LYS A 30 -9.84 -3.93 9.43
N MET A 31 -9.41 -5.07 8.89
CA MET A 31 -8.30 -5.12 7.95
C MET A 31 -8.61 -4.38 6.64
N GLY A 32 -9.81 -4.55 6.09
CA GLY A 32 -10.24 -3.82 4.90
C GLY A 32 -10.22 -2.30 5.09
N ASN A 33 -10.74 -1.81 6.21
CA ASN A 33 -10.72 -0.38 6.54
C ASN A 33 -9.29 0.15 6.74
N ALA A 34 -8.41 -0.64 7.38
CA ALA A 34 -7.01 -0.27 7.55
C ALA A 34 -6.27 -0.21 6.21
N GLY A 35 -6.54 -1.14 5.29
CA GLY A 35 -5.99 -1.13 3.93
C GLY A 35 -6.44 0.09 3.12
N LEU A 36 -7.75 0.40 3.15
CA LEU A 36 -8.29 1.62 2.53
C LEU A 36 -7.61 2.87 3.08
N LYS A 37 -7.54 3.00 4.41
CA LYS A 37 -6.89 4.14 5.06
C LYS A 37 -5.43 4.30 4.61
N LYS A 38 -4.66 3.21 4.59
CA LYS A 38 -3.27 3.22 4.12
C LYS A 38 -3.12 3.72 2.69
N VAL A 39 -3.99 3.27 1.77
CA VAL A 39 -3.98 3.72 0.37
C VAL A 39 -4.31 5.20 0.27
N MET A 40 -5.38 5.64 0.91
CA MET A 40 -5.83 7.04 0.90
C MET A 40 -4.77 7.99 1.48
N GLU A 41 -4.02 7.55 2.47
CA GLU A 41 -3.01 8.38 3.13
C GLU A 41 -1.65 8.40 2.41
N ASN A 42 -1.34 7.41 1.57
CA ASN A 42 0.05 7.21 1.10
C ASN A 42 0.22 6.90 -0.38
N TYR A 43 -0.82 6.43 -1.06
CA TYR A 43 -0.69 5.80 -2.37
C TYR A 43 -1.76 6.24 -3.38
N THR A 44 -2.47 7.34 -3.14
CA THR A 44 -3.32 7.92 -4.19
C THR A 44 -2.48 8.44 -5.35
N TRP A 45 -3.10 8.61 -6.52
CA TRP A 45 -2.40 9.14 -7.70
C TRP A 45 -1.85 10.54 -7.46
N GLU A 46 -2.56 11.38 -6.72
CA GLU A 46 -2.12 12.72 -6.33
C GLU A 46 -0.85 12.65 -5.49
N ILE A 47 -0.85 11.81 -4.43
CA ILE A 47 0.30 11.63 -3.55
C ILE A 47 1.52 11.11 -4.32
N VAL A 48 1.33 10.13 -5.20
CA VAL A 48 2.42 9.55 -5.97
C VAL A 48 2.94 10.54 -7.01
N ALA A 49 2.06 11.25 -7.72
CA ALA A 49 2.44 12.25 -8.70
C ALA A 49 3.20 13.42 -8.06
N ASP A 50 2.77 13.87 -6.87
CA ASP A 50 3.45 14.93 -6.12
C ASP A 50 4.86 14.49 -5.70
N ARG A 51 5.01 13.26 -5.18
CA ARG A 51 6.33 12.71 -4.84
C ARG A 51 7.27 12.64 -6.05
N ILE A 52 6.76 12.22 -7.22
CA ILE A 52 7.56 12.19 -8.45
C ILE A 52 7.92 13.61 -8.89
N ARG A 53 6.97 14.54 -8.86
CA ARG A 53 7.19 15.95 -9.21
C ARG A 53 8.27 16.57 -8.33
N ASP A 54 8.22 16.34 -7.02
CA ASP A 54 9.21 16.85 -6.08
C ASP A 54 10.64 16.41 -6.44
N VAL A 55 10.81 15.15 -6.86
CA VAL A 55 12.11 14.65 -7.31
C VAL A 55 12.57 15.39 -8.58
N TYR A 56 11.69 15.57 -9.57
CA TYR A 56 12.03 16.29 -10.79
C TYR A 56 12.35 17.77 -10.53
N THR A 57 11.55 18.45 -9.71
CA THR A 57 11.80 19.85 -9.33
C THR A 57 13.14 20.01 -8.63
N LYS A 58 13.51 19.09 -7.72
CA LYS A 58 14.83 19.12 -7.06
C LYS A 58 15.97 19.00 -8.06
N VAL A 59 15.88 18.07 -9.01
CA VAL A 59 16.93 17.87 -10.02
C VAL A 59 17.05 19.07 -10.96
N ILE A 60 15.93 19.64 -11.40
CA ILE A 60 15.91 20.82 -12.27
C ILE A 60 16.51 22.04 -11.55
N ASN A 61 16.12 22.27 -10.29
CA ASN A 61 16.62 23.43 -9.53
C ASN A 61 18.11 23.30 -9.22
N LEU A 62 18.61 22.11 -8.89
CA LEU A 62 20.04 21.89 -8.71
C LEU A 62 20.84 22.28 -9.97
N LYS A 63 20.33 21.96 -11.17
CA LYS A 63 21.01 22.35 -12.41
C LYS A 63 21.11 23.87 -12.57
N ASN A 64 20.05 24.60 -12.22
CA ASN A 64 20.01 26.06 -12.33
C ASN A 64 20.99 26.77 -11.37
N ASP A 65 21.44 26.10 -10.29
CA ASP A 65 22.43 26.66 -9.36
C ASP A 65 23.89 26.51 -9.85
N PHE A 66 24.12 25.74 -10.94
CA PHE A 66 25.45 25.50 -11.53
C PHE A 66 25.64 26.11 -12.93
N ASP A 67 24.59 26.69 -13.52
CA ASP A 67 24.62 27.46 -14.79
C ASP A 67 24.79 28.97 -14.50
#